data_AF-A0A735HHI0-F1
#
_entry.id   AF-A0A735HHI0-F1
#
_cell.length_a   1.000
_cell.length_b   1.000
_cell.length_c   1.000
_cell.angle_alpha   90.00
_cell.angle_beta   90.00
_cell.angle_gamma   90.00
#
_symmetry.space_group_name_H-M   'P 1'
#
loop_
_entity.id
_entity.type
_entity.pdbx_description
1 polymer ?
#
loop_
_entity_poly.entity_id
_entity_poly.type
_entity_poly.pdbx_seq_one_letter_code
_entity_poly.pdbx_strand_id
1 'polypeptide(L)'
;MNNNLLLRKILAVIFTIVALIIYICVAKIDIVSPGSGVITGASDKLVIVSPDSGFINKFDLRTGSIVNIGDILFSYTNLDVFH
;
A
#
# COMPACT_ATOMS: atom_id res chain seq x y z
N MET A 1 10.05 -49.26 -37.89
CA MET A 1 9.15 -48.33 -37.17
C MET A 1 9.04 -47.07 -38.02
N ASN A 2 7.83 -46.60 -38.35
CA ASN A 2 7.64 -45.57 -39.39
C ASN A 2 8.11 -44.19 -38.88
N ASN A 3 9.31 -43.74 -39.31
CA ASN A 3 9.96 -42.51 -38.81
C ASN A 3 9.06 -41.26 -38.93
N ASN A 4 8.16 -41.23 -39.92
CA ASN A 4 7.20 -40.15 -40.11
C ASN A 4 6.14 -40.06 -38.99
N LEU A 5 5.79 -41.18 -38.37
CA LEU A 5 4.84 -41.22 -37.26
C LEU A 5 5.49 -40.69 -35.97
N LEU A 6 6.76 -41.03 -35.72
CA LEU A 6 7.54 -40.51 -34.60
C LEU A 6 7.76 -39.00 -34.72
N LEU A 7 8.13 -38.52 -35.90
CA LEU A 7 8.35 -37.10 -36.17
C LEU A 7 7.09 -36.26 -35.92
N ARG A 8 5.91 -36.76 -36.35
CA ARG A 8 4.62 -36.08 -36.10
C ARG A 8 4.28 -36.00 -34.62
N LYS A 9 4.57 -37.06 -33.84
CA LYS A 9 4.34 -37.06 -32.39
C LYS A 9 5.25 -36.05 -31.69
N ILE A 10 6.53 -35.97 -32.09
CA ILE A 10 7.48 -35.00 -31.54
C ILE A 10 7.03 -33.56 -31.86
N LEU A 11 6.63 -33.29 -33.11
CA LEU A 11 6.10 -31.99 -33.52
C LEU A 11 4.85 -31.58 -32.72
N ALA A 12 3.94 -32.53 -32.47
CA ALA A 12 2.74 -32.26 -31.67
C ALA A 12 3.07 -31.87 -30.22
N VAL A 13 4.07 -32.53 -29.62
CA VAL A 13 4.55 -32.22 -28.25
C VAL A 13 5.23 -30.86 -28.19
N ILE A 14 6.03 -30.51 -29.20
CA ILE A 14 6.67 -29.19 -29.28
C ILE A 14 5.60 -28.10 -29.40
N PHE A 15 4.59 -28.33 -30.24
CA PHE A 15 3.49 -27.37 -30.44
C PHE A 15 2.70 -27.11 -29.15
N THR A 16 2.40 -28.16 -28.36
CA THR A 16 1.69 -27.98 -27.07
C THR A 16 2.54 -27.24 -26.04
N ILE A 17 3.85 -27.47 -25.99
CA ILE A 17 4.76 -26.72 -25.10
C ILE A 17 4.79 -25.23 -25.48
N VAL A 18 4.91 -24.93 -26.79
CA VAL A 18 4.93 -23.55 -27.27
C VAL A 18 3.60 -22.84 -26.98
N ALA A 19 2.47 -23.52 -27.20
CA ALA A 19 1.15 -22.98 -26.88
C ALA A 19 1.00 -22.67 -25.38
N LEU A 20 1.54 -23.54 -24.50
CA LEU A 20 1.54 -23.33 -23.06
C LEU A 20 2.38 -22.11 -22.63
N ILE A 21 3.56 -21.94 -23.23
CA ILE A 21 4.43 -20.78 -22.94
C ILE A 21 3.74 -19.48 -23.35
N ILE A 22 3.15 -19.44 -24.56
CA ILE A 22 2.39 -18.28 -25.04
C ILE A 22 1.22 -17.98 -24.09
N TYR A 23 0.51 -19.01 -23.64
CA TYR A 23 -0.59 -18.85 -22.70
C TYR A 23 -0.13 -18.23 -21.38
N ILE A 24 0.99 -18.69 -20.81
CA ILE A 24 1.55 -18.12 -19.57
C ILE A 24 2.03 -16.68 -19.76
N CYS A 25 2.59 -16.34 -20.92
CA CYS A 25 3.03 -14.97 -21.21
C CYS A 25 1.86 -13.98 -21.40
N VAL A 26 0.74 -14.45 -21.98
CA VAL A 26 -0.47 -13.63 -22.20
C VAL A 26 -1.36 -13.59 -20.96
N ALA A 27 -1.41 -14.69 -20.20
CA ALA A 27 -2.05 -14.72 -18.90
C ALA A 27 -1.26 -13.79 -17.97
N LYS A 28 -1.79 -12.57 -17.79
CA LYS A 28 -1.29 -11.63 -16.78
C LYS A 28 -1.26 -12.37 -15.45
N ILE A 29 -0.07 -12.79 -15.04
CA ILE A 29 0.18 -13.29 -13.70
C ILE A 29 -0.18 -12.08 -12.82
N ASP A 30 -1.27 -12.18 -12.08
CA ASP A 30 -1.80 -11.09 -11.28
C ASP A 30 -0.66 -10.44 -10.50
N ILE A 31 -0.56 -9.12 -10.61
CA ILE A 31 0.37 -8.31 -9.85
C ILE A 31 0.09 -8.59 -8.39
N VAL A 32 0.95 -9.41 -7.77
CA VAL A 32 1.06 -9.46 -6.32
C VAL A 32 1.66 -8.12 -5.90
N SER A 33 0.77 -7.17 -5.65
CA SER A 33 1.15 -5.89 -5.06
C SER A 33 1.94 -6.20 -3.80
N PRO A 34 3.16 -5.65 -3.62
CA PRO A 34 3.82 -5.68 -2.34
C PRO A 34 2.82 -5.18 -1.32
N GLY A 35 2.40 -6.06 -0.40
CA GLY A 35 1.50 -5.68 0.67
C GLY A 35 2.20 -4.58 1.45
N SER A 36 1.70 -3.35 1.34
CA SER A 36 2.14 -2.28 2.22
C SER A 36 1.60 -2.64 3.60
N GLY A 37 2.47 -3.24 4.42
CA GLY A 37 2.19 -3.48 5.83
C GLY A 37 2.09 -2.13 6.52
N VAL A 38 0.90 -1.54 6.52
CA VAL A 38 0.62 -0.35 7.31
C VAL A 38 0.48 -0.83 8.75
N ILE A 39 1.48 -0.55 9.59
CA ILE A 39 1.35 -0.69 11.04
C ILE A 39 0.44 0.44 11.50
N THR A 40 -0.88 0.22 11.41
CA THR A 40 -1.85 1.08 12.07
C THR A 40 -1.73 0.83 13.57
N GLY A 41 -1.21 1.81 14.31
CA GLY A 41 -1.14 1.75 15.77
C GLY A 41 -2.53 1.48 16.34
N ALA A 42 -2.60 0.71 17.44
CA ALA A 42 -3.83 0.17 18.05
C ALA A 42 -4.83 1.23 18.61
N SER A 43 -4.70 2.50 18.24
CA SER A 43 -5.61 3.58 18.60
C SER A 43 -6.22 4.17 17.33
N ASP A 44 -7.41 3.67 16.99
CA ASP A 44 -8.31 4.30 16.00
C ASP A 44 -8.75 5.71 16.42
N LYS A 45 -8.39 6.15 17.64
CA LYS A 45 -8.72 7.46 18.17
C LYS A 45 -7.58 8.02 19.02
N LEU A 46 -6.78 8.89 18.42
CA LEU A 46 -5.85 9.75 19.15
C LEU A 46 -6.61 10.97 19.68
N VAL A 47 -6.76 11.10 21.00
CA VAL A 47 -7.30 12.31 21.63
C VAL A 47 -6.14 13.19 22.04
N ILE A 48 -6.05 14.37 21.43
CA ILE A 48 -5.00 15.36 21.73
C ILE A 48 -5.61 16.43 22.63
N VAL A 49 -4.97 16.66 23.77
CA VAL A 49 -5.42 17.62 24.78
C VAL A 49 -4.34 18.69 24.93
N SER A 50 -4.74 19.96 25.03
CA SER A 50 -3.81 21.03 25.35
C SER A 50 -3.30 20.86 26.79
N PRO A 51 -2.01 21.11 27.05
CA PRO A 51 -1.47 20.96 28.39
C PRO A 51 -2.02 22.02 29.37
N ASP A 52 -2.41 23.19 28.86
CA ASP A 52 -2.89 24.31 29.67
C ASP A 52 -4.22 24.86 29.18
N SER A 53 -4.83 25.71 30.00
CA SER A 53 -6.04 26.47 29.65
C SER A 53 -5.68 27.60 28.69
N GLY A 54 -6.48 27.78 27.65
CA GLY A 54 -6.18 28.77 26.64
C GLY A 54 -7.18 28.84 25.50
N PHE A 55 -6.93 29.77 24.57
CA PHE A 55 -7.71 29.91 23.34
C PHE A 55 -6.95 29.29 22.17
N ILE A 56 -7.61 28.42 21.40
CA ILE A 56 -7.03 27.87 20.17
C ILE A 56 -7.01 28.98 19.10
N ASN A 57 -5.83 29.29 18.59
CA ASN A 57 -5.61 30.32 17.59
C ASN A 57 -5.78 29.75 16.17
N LYS A 58 -5.26 28.55 15.93
CA LYS A 58 -5.21 27.94 14.59
C LYS A 58 -5.10 26.42 14.68
N PHE A 59 -5.81 25.72 13.80
CA PHE A 59 -5.59 24.31 13.50
C PHE A 59 -4.80 24.17 12.21
N ASP A 60 -3.68 23.46 12.25
CA ASP A 60 -2.86 23.14 11.08
C ASP A 60 -3.14 21.73 10.54
N LEU A 61 -4.23 21.11 11.01
CA LEU A 61 -4.71 19.80 10.59
C LEU A 61 -6.00 19.90 9.79
N ARG A 62 -6.12 19.02 8.78
CA ARG A 62 -7.36 18.76 8.05
C ARG A 62 -7.67 17.26 8.05
N THR A 63 -8.94 16.92 7.86
CA THR A 63 -9.35 15.53 7.71
C THR A 63 -8.62 14.89 6.54
N GLY A 64 -7.94 13.76 6.80
CA GLY A 64 -7.12 13.07 5.79
C GLY A 64 -5.66 13.54 5.71
N SER A 65 -5.24 14.51 6.53
CA SER A 65 -3.83 14.90 6.64
C SER A 65 -3.00 13.79 7.29
N ILE A 66 -1.82 13.53 6.71
CA ILE A 66 -0.79 12.69 7.32
C ILE A 66 0.04 13.57 8.25
N VAL A 67 0.29 13.09 9.47
CA VAL A 67 1.05 13.79 10.51
C VAL A 67 2.24 12.93 10.95
N ASN A 68 3.38 13.58 11.17
CA ASN A 68 4.60 12.93 11.65
C ASN A 68 4.98 13.44 13.03
N ILE A 69 5.87 12.70 13.70
CA ILE A 69 6.41 13.11 15.00
C ILE A 69 7.18 14.42 14.83
N GLY A 70 6.79 15.44 15.60
CA GLY A 70 7.38 16.77 15.56
C GLY A 70 6.54 17.82 14.81
N ASP A 71 5.48 17.40 14.10
CA ASP A 71 4.60 18.34 13.43
C ASP A 71 3.74 19.14 14.43
N ILE A 72 3.56 20.43 14.13
CA ILE A 72 2.69 21.31 14.92
C ILE A 72 1.25 21.09 14.45
N LEU A 73 0.38 20.68 15.38
CA LEU A 73 -1.00 20.29 15.08
C LEU A 73 -1.98 21.46 15.24
N PHE A 74 -1.78 22.28 16.27
CA PHE A 74 -2.53 23.49 16.52
C PHE A 74 -1.69 24.46 17.35
N SER A 75 -2.03 25.74 17.28
CA SER A 75 -1.44 26.80 18.10
C SER A 75 -2.51 27.35 19.04
N TYR A 76 -2.14 27.63 20.28
CA TYR A 76 -3.03 28.20 21.28
C TYR A 76 -2.33 29.30 22.07
N THR A 77 -3.13 30.24 22.60
CA THR A 77 -2.69 31.27 23.54
C THR A 77 -3.03 30.78 24.95
N ASN A 78 -2.02 30.56 25.78
CA ASN A 78 -2.17 30.15 27.17
C ASN A 78 -2.66 31.34 28.03
N LEU A 79 -3.66 31.10 28.89
CA LEU A 79 -4.25 32.11 29.79
C LEU A 79 -3.66 32.09 31.21
N ASP A 80 -2.99 31.01 31.56
CA ASP A 80 -2.41 30.73 32.88
C ASP A 80 -0.96 31.23 33.00
N VAL A 81 -0.36 31.72 31.89
CA VAL A 81 0.93 32.42 31.91
C VAL A 81 0.71 33.88 32.32
N PHE A 82 0.63 34.09 33.64
CA PHE A 82 0.71 35.43 34.23
C PHE A 82 2.12 36.00 33.97
N HIS A 83 2.19 37.17 33.33
CA HIS A 83 3.41 38.00 33.29
C HIS A 83 3.57 38.79 34.58
#